data_AF-A0A8R1TW21-F1
#
_entry.id   AF-A0A8R1TW21-F1
#
_cell.length_a   1.000
_cell.length_b   1.000
_cell.length_c   1.000
_cell.angle_alpha   90.00
_cell.angle_beta   90.00
_cell.angle_gamma   90.00
#
_symmetry.space_group_name_H-M   'P 1'
#
loop_
_entity.id
_entity.type
_entity.pdbx_description
1 polymer ?
#
loop_
_entity_poly.entity_id
_entity_poly.type
_entity_poly.pdbx_seq_one_letter_code
_entity_poly.pdbx_strand_id
1 'polypeptide(L)'
;MGITEKLTDLRITPSMDRMIDRIISHEDIFYRSEQRDMPDLTIQEKRKLLENLYVENPHLFMRRYHKYLAVEDCGCFDQNDYEIQFHVKAIIERCKDRDTKRRKNVKLRNQRYAELLRLKKETDYFSDKKMREREPLLFEKMIGRFLSEEEQIYLRPTIENESLSGVFMQFEDSQIISNRRAAHLNEWNDFLKYDRRNASKFGDLVQHARSRFCEDIESGSNDEMKSEDDCEEVVNGDLKPTSSRKMEEEMILESSDEDYDLEQLRADFIDHMEQRFLRGDDIEFYDYSLIDNVMTREYERMYDRDLEDAYFEND
;
A
#
# COMPACT_ATOMS: atom_id res chain seq x y z
N MET A 1 22.12 29.09 -15.78
CA MET A 1 20.74 29.29 -16.30
C MET A 1 19.78 28.70 -15.29
N GLY A 2 18.90 29.54 -14.76
CA GLY A 2 18.11 29.24 -13.57
C GLY A 2 17.02 28.22 -13.85
N ILE A 3 16.65 27.45 -12.83
CA ILE A 3 15.57 26.44 -12.85
C ILE A 3 14.21 27.08 -13.29
N THR A 4 14.13 28.41 -13.25
CA THR A 4 12.98 29.23 -13.68
C THR A 4 12.84 29.39 -15.19
N GLU A 5 13.91 29.23 -15.99
CA GLU A 5 13.85 29.38 -17.47
C GLU A 5 13.46 28.08 -18.18
N LYS A 6 13.55 26.91 -17.51
CA LYS A 6 13.20 25.61 -18.10
C LYS A 6 11.73 25.21 -17.92
N LEU A 7 10.95 25.99 -17.17
CA LEU A 7 9.52 25.72 -16.92
C LEU A 7 8.58 26.42 -17.92
N THR A 8 9.11 27.26 -18.81
CA THR A 8 8.32 28.04 -19.78
C THR A 8 8.05 27.33 -21.10
N ASP A 9 8.66 26.17 -21.36
CA ASP A 9 8.56 25.45 -22.64
C ASP A 9 7.50 24.33 -22.69
N LEU A 10 6.79 24.05 -21.60
CA LEU A 10 5.58 23.24 -21.63
C LEU A 10 4.36 24.15 -21.80
N ARG A 11 3.87 24.30 -23.04
CA ARG A 11 2.63 25.02 -23.36
C ARG A 11 1.39 24.24 -22.87
N ILE A 12 1.28 23.97 -21.58
CA ILE A 12 0.00 23.65 -20.97
C ILE A 12 -0.72 24.98 -20.81
N THR A 13 -1.67 25.26 -21.70
CA THR A 13 -2.49 26.46 -21.58
C THR A 13 -3.24 26.40 -20.24
N PRO A 14 -3.11 27.42 -19.37
CA PRO A 14 -3.88 27.49 -18.14
C PRO A 14 -5.37 27.41 -18.49
N SER A 15 -6.06 26.39 -18.01
CA SER A 15 -7.47 26.15 -18.29
C SER A 15 -8.25 26.22 -16.99
N MET A 16 -9.11 27.23 -16.89
CA MET A 16 -10.02 27.42 -15.76
C MET A 16 -10.87 26.16 -15.51
N ASP A 17 -11.34 25.52 -16.58
CA ASP A 17 -12.13 24.29 -16.49
C ASP A 17 -11.36 23.17 -15.78
N ARG A 18 -10.10 22.91 -16.19
CA ARG A 18 -9.26 21.87 -15.57
C ARG A 18 -8.97 22.15 -14.10
N MET A 19 -8.73 23.42 -13.77
CA MET A 19 -8.51 23.86 -12.39
C MET A 19 -9.74 23.56 -11.52
N ILE A 20 -10.94 23.87 -12.02
CA ILE A 20 -12.19 23.65 -11.29
C ILE A 20 -12.51 22.16 -11.16
N ASP A 21 -12.32 21.38 -12.22
CA ASP A 21 -12.52 19.93 -12.18
C ASP A 21 -11.58 19.24 -11.17
N ARG A 22 -10.33 19.70 -11.08
CA ARG A 22 -9.36 19.23 -10.09
C ARG A 22 -9.81 19.52 -8.66
N ILE A 23 -10.34 20.72 -8.41
CA ILE A 23 -10.92 21.06 -7.12
C ILE A 23 -12.09 20.12 -6.83
N ILE A 24 -13.09 20.02 -7.72
CA ILE A 24 -14.31 19.20 -7.50
C ILE A 24 -14.02 17.73 -7.19
N SER A 25 -12.90 17.20 -7.69
CA SER A 25 -12.48 15.81 -7.46
C SER A 25 -12.09 15.50 -6.01
N HIS A 26 -11.87 16.49 -5.15
CA HIS A 26 -11.59 16.29 -3.73
C HIS A 26 -12.87 16.28 -2.88
N GLU A 27 -12.99 15.30 -1.98
CA GLU A 27 -14.18 15.12 -1.14
C GLU A 27 -14.28 16.17 -0.01
N ASP A 28 -13.14 16.61 0.53
CA ASP A 28 -13.07 17.53 1.68
C ASP A 28 -12.97 19.01 1.27
N ILE A 29 -13.95 19.51 0.51
CA ILE A 29 -13.98 20.93 0.10
C ILE A 29 -15.19 21.67 0.64
N PHE A 30 -14.90 22.80 1.27
CA PHE A 30 -15.91 23.74 1.73
C PHE A 30 -16.28 24.75 0.64
N TYR A 31 -17.46 24.60 0.03
CA TYR A 31 -17.98 25.51 -1.01
C TYR A 31 -18.77 26.68 -0.40
N ARG A 32 -19.63 26.39 0.58
CA ARG A 32 -20.51 27.35 1.27
C ARG A 32 -20.80 26.83 2.69
N SER A 33 -21.18 27.74 3.59
CA SER A 33 -21.74 27.36 4.89
C SER A 33 -23.11 26.70 4.66
N GLU A 34 -23.14 25.37 4.61
CA GLU A 34 -24.37 24.59 4.50
C GLU A 34 -25.11 24.62 5.85
N GLN A 35 -26.36 25.08 5.84
CA GLN A 35 -27.27 24.91 6.97
C GLN A 35 -27.80 23.47 6.94
N ARG A 36 -28.09 22.89 8.11
CA ARG A 36 -28.40 21.47 8.36
C ARG A 36 -29.44 20.80 7.43
N ASP A 37 -30.21 21.57 6.67
CA ASP A 37 -31.33 21.09 5.86
C ASP A 37 -31.16 21.36 4.35
N MET A 38 -29.96 21.71 3.88
CA MET A 38 -29.70 21.94 2.46
C MET A 38 -29.35 20.62 1.76
N PRO A 39 -29.93 20.33 0.58
CA PRO A 39 -29.52 19.19 -0.22
C PRO A 39 -28.05 19.35 -0.67
N ASP A 40 -27.34 18.24 -0.78
CA ASP A 40 -25.96 18.21 -1.29
C ASP A 40 -25.89 18.94 -2.63
N LEU A 41 -24.94 19.87 -2.77
CA LEU A 41 -24.79 20.61 -4.02
C LEU A 41 -24.44 19.65 -5.15
N THR A 42 -25.18 19.77 -6.26
CA THR A 42 -24.86 19.03 -7.47
C THR A 42 -23.48 19.45 -8.00
N ILE A 43 -22.83 18.56 -8.76
CA ILE A 43 -21.52 18.83 -9.39
C ILE A 43 -21.58 20.12 -10.23
N GLN A 44 -22.70 20.35 -10.91
CA GLN A 44 -22.93 21.55 -11.72
C GLN A 44 -23.04 22.83 -10.87
N GLU A 45 -23.73 22.77 -9.73
CA GLU A 45 -23.82 23.90 -8.80
C GLU A 45 -22.47 24.22 -8.15
N LYS A 46 -21.70 23.18 -7.76
CA LYS A 46 -20.33 23.33 -7.24
C LYS A 46 -19.43 24.05 -8.26
N ARG A 47 -19.46 23.60 -9.51
CA ARG A 47 -18.74 24.22 -10.63
C ARG A 47 -19.11 25.68 -10.80
N LYS A 48 -20.42 26.00 -10.86
CA LYS A 48 -20.90 27.38 -11.02
C LYS A 48 -20.50 28.29 -9.86
N LEU A 49 -20.51 27.80 -8.63
CA LEU A 49 -20.04 28.57 -7.46
C LEU A 49 -18.55 28.89 -7.55
N LEU A 50 -17.72 27.93 -7.97
CA LEU A 50 -16.29 28.14 -8.17
C LEU A 50 -16.00 29.12 -9.30
N GLU A 51 -16.70 28.98 -10.44
CA GLU A 51 -16.61 29.91 -11.57
C GLU A 51 -16.96 31.34 -11.15
N ASN A 52 -18.10 31.52 -10.48
CA ASN A 52 -18.53 32.83 -9.98
C ASN A 52 -17.52 33.43 -8.99
N LEU A 53 -17.03 32.63 -8.04
CA LEU A 53 -16.07 33.13 -7.04
C LEU A 53 -14.74 33.53 -7.69
N TYR A 54 -14.27 32.76 -8.66
CA TYR A 54 -13.06 33.05 -9.40
C TYR A 54 -13.17 34.38 -10.18
N VAL A 55 -14.32 34.64 -10.83
CA VAL A 55 -14.57 35.90 -11.56
C VAL A 55 -14.79 37.08 -10.63
N GLU A 56 -15.58 36.93 -9.58
CA GLU A 56 -15.94 38.02 -8.66
C GLU A 56 -14.77 38.41 -7.73
N ASN A 57 -14.10 37.41 -7.14
CA ASN A 57 -13.06 37.62 -6.13
C ASN A 57 -11.91 36.60 -6.26
N PRO A 58 -10.97 36.79 -7.21
CA PRO A 58 -9.83 35.90 -7.43
C PRO A 58 -8.97 35.69 -6.16
N HIS A 59 -8.81 36.72 -5.33
CA HIS A 59 -8.06 36.66 -4.08
C HIS A 59 -8.69 35.68 -3.08
N LEU A 60 -10.03 35.74 -2.93
CA LEU A 60 -10.78 34.87 -2.03
C LEU A 60 -10.78 33.43 -2.54
N PHE A 61 -10.87 33.24 -3.86
CA PHE A 61 -10.71 31.93 -4.49
C PHE A 61 -9.34 31.33 -4.16
N MET A 62 -8.26 32.09 -4.39
CA MET A 62 -6.90 31.65 -4.12
C MET A 62 -6.71 31.31 -2.63
N ARG A 63 -7.12 32.20 -1.72
CA ARG A 63 -7.01 31.97 -0.28
C ARG A 63 -7.71 30.69 0.19
N ARG A 64 -8.85 30.32 -0.40
CA ARG A 64 -9.59 29.11 -0.04
C ARG A 64 -9.03 27.85 -0.69
N TYR A 65 -8.68 27.92 -1.97
CA TYR A 65 -8.46 26.73 -2.79
C TYR A 65 -7.01 26.52 -3.24
N HIS A 66 -6.06 27.41 -2.91
CA HIS A 66 -4.64 27.26 -3.31
C HIS A 66 -4.02 25.90 -2.90
N LYS A 67 -4.57 25.22 -1.90
CA LYS A 67 -4.15 23.88 -1.46
C LYS A 67 -4.38 22.79 -2.51
N TYR A 68 -5.36 22.98 -3.40
CA TYR A 68 -5.80 22.03 -4.42
C TYR A 68 -5.31 22.38 -5.83
N LEU A 69 -4.69 23.56 -6.00
CA LEU A 69 -4.17 24.03 -7.28
C LEU A 69 -2.83 23.37 -7.65
N ALA A 70 -2.52 23.28 -8.94
CA ALA A 70 -1.20 22.89 -9.43
C ALA A 70 -0.42 24.11 -9.97
N VAL A 71 0.83 23.89 -10.38
CA VAL A 71 1.70 24.95 -10.89
C VAL A 71 1.16 25.50 -12.22
N GLU A 72 0.54 24.65 -13.04
CA GLU A 72 -0.08 25.05 -14.31
C GLU A 72 -1.23 26.06 -14.10
N ASP A 73 -1.96 25.95 -12.99
CA ASP A 73 -3.10 26.82 -12.68
C ASP A 73 -2.65 28.23 -12.29
N CYS A 74 -1.39 28.41 -11.87
CA CYS A 74 -0.87 29.72 -11.50
C CYS A 74 -0.95 30.71 -12.67
N GLY A 75 -0.88 30.23 -13.93
CA GLY A 75 -1.05 31.06 -15.12
C GLY A 75 -2.45 31.66 -15.29
N CYS A 76 -3.47 31.17 -14.57
CA CYS A 76 -4.82 31.72 -14.57
C CYS A 76 -4.96 33.00 -13.74
N PHE A 77 -3.99 33.38 -12.91
CA PHE A 77 -4.13 34.48 -11.95
C PHE A 77 -3.24 35.66 -12.29
N ASP A 78 -3.64 36.87 -11.87
CA ASP A 78 -2.82 38.07 -12.04
C ASP A 78 -1.57 37.96 -11.15
N GLN A 79 -0.43 37.76 -11.81
CA GLN A 79 0.86 37.63 -11.17
C GLN A 79 1.38 38.95 -10.57
N ASN A 80 0.73 40.10 -10.80
CA ASN A 80 1.17 41.37 -10.22
C ASN A 80 0.59 41.63 -8.81
N ASP A 81 -0.43 40.86 -8.41
CA ASP A 81 -1.05 41.01 -7.10
C ASP A 81 -0.23 40.31 -6.01
N TYR A 82 0.02 41.01 -4.90
CA TYR A 82 0.85 40.51 -3.80
C TYR A 82 0.23 39.31 -3.06
N GLU A 83 -1.08 39.30 -2.82
CA GLU A 83 -1.76 38.19 -2.13
C GLU A 83 -1.76 36.95 -3.01
N ILE A 84 -2.00 37.12 -4.31
CA ILE A 84 -1.91 36.03 -5.30
C ILE A 84 -0.48 35.49 -5.37
N GLN A 85 0.53 36.35 -5.51
CA GLN A 85 1.94 35.94 -5.54
C GLN A 85 2.34 35.13 -4.30
N PHE A 86 1.88 35.53 -3.11
CA PHE A 86 2.14 34.80 -1.86
C PHE A 86 1.64 33.35 -1.95
N HIS A 87 0.42 33.15 -2.44
CA HIS A 87 -0.15 31.82 -2.61
C HIS A 87 0.49 31.03 -3.76
N VAL A 88 0.83 31.68 -4.88
CA VAL A 88 1.57 31.06 -5.99
C VAL A 88 2.92 30.52 -5.51
N LYS A 89 3.66 31.30 -4.71
CA LYS A 89 4.91 30.84 -4.12
C LYS A 89 4.70 29.59 -3.25
N ALA A 90 3.65 29.57 -2.43
CA ALA A 90 3.30 28.41 -1.60
C ALA A 90 2.95 27.16 -2.43
N ILE A 91 2.30 27.32 -3.59
CA ILE A 91 2.01 26.21 -4.52
C ILE A 91 3.32 25.67 -5.10
N ILE A 92 4.21 26.55 -5.58
CA ILE A 92 5.50 26.16 -6.16
C ILE A 92 6.38 25.44 -5.11
N GLU A 93 6.45 25.94 -3.88
CA GLU A 93 7.19 25.29 -2.79
C GLU A 93 6.63 23.90 -2.49
N ARG A 94 5.31 23.76 -2.41
CA ARG A 94 4.65 22.45 -2.22
C ARG A 94 4.98 21.46 -3.35
N CYS A 95 5.00 21.91 -4.60
CA CYS A 95 5.34 21.06 -5.73
C CYS A 95 6.81 20.63 -5.70
N LYS A 96 7.74 21.56 -5.41
CA LYS A 96 9.17 21.23 -5.21
C LYS A 96 9.38 20.22 -4.08
N ASP A 97 8.67 20.36 -2.97
CA ASP A 97 8.75 19.40 -1.86
C ASP A 97 8.21 18.01 -2.26
N ARG A 98 7.11 17.96 -3.02
CA ARG A 98 6.60 16.70 -3.57
C ARG A 98 7.59 16.05 -4.53
N ASP A 99 8.18 16.82 -5.44
CA ASP A 99 9.18 16.33 -6.40
C ASP A 99 10.45 15.85 -5.70
N THR A 100 10.92 16.57 -4.68
CA THR A 100 12.09 16.13 -3.91
C THR A 100 11.82 14.85 -3.14
N LYS A 101 10.63 14.69 -2.55
CA LYS A 101 10.20 13.44 -1.90
C LYS A 101 10.09 12.29 -2.90
N ARG A 102 9.49 12.53 -4.07
CA ARG A 102 9.40 11.54 -5.16
C ARG A 102 10.79 11.10 -5.61
N ARG A 103 11.69 12.05 -5.91
CA ARG A 103 13.08 11.75 -6.31
C ARG A 103 13.83 10.96 -5.24
N LYS A 104 13.67 11.32 -3.96
CA LYS A 104 14.27 10.56 -2.84
C LYS A 104 13.70 9.13 -2.77
N ASN A 105 12.40 8.96 -2.93
CA ASN A 105 11.76 7.64 -2.92
C ASN A 105 12.20 6.77 -4.09
N VAL A 106 12.26 7.33 -5.31
CA VAL A 106 12.78 6.64 -6.51
C VAL A 106 14.24 6.22 -6.28
N LYS A 107 15.08 7.13 -5.81
CA LYS A 107 16.47 6.82 -5.45
C LYS A 107 16.57 5.64 -4.49
N LEU A 108 15.85 5.68 -3.37
CA LEU A 108 15.85 4.61 -2.37
C LEU A 108 15.37 3.27 -2.97
N ARG A 109 14.28 3.31 -3.74
CA ARG A 109 13.72 2.12 -4.38
C ARG A 109 14.73 1.49 -5.35
N ASN A 110 15.44 2.30 -6.15
CA ASN A 110 16.45 1.81 -7.07
C ASN A 110 17.68 1.23 -6.36
N GLN A 111 18.13 1.87 -5.26
CA GLN A 111 19.24 1.34 -4.45
C GLN A 111 18.89 -0.03 -3.86
N ARG A 112 17.69 -0.14 -3.28
CA ARG A 112 17.19 -1.41 -2.74
C ARG A 112 16.95 -2.44 -3.82
N TYR A 113 16.50 -2.05 -5.01
CA TYR A 113 16.34 -2.97 -6.14
C TYR A 113 17.68 -3.51 -6.63
N ALA A 114 18.72 -2.66 -6.73
CA ALA A 114 20.07 -3.11 -7.05
C ALA A 114 20.59 -4.12 -6.02
N GLU A 115 20.36 -3.86 -4.73
CA GLU A 115 20.75 -4.79 -3.67
C GLU A 115 19.94 -6.09 -3.69
N LEU A 116 18.63 -6.02 -3.94
CA LEU A 116 17.76 -7.18 -4.09
C LEU A 116 18.29 -8.12 -5.17
N LEU A 117 18.68 -7.58 -6.33
CA LEU A 117 19.28 -8.36 -7.42
C LEU A 117 20.62 -9.00 -7.00
N ARG A 118 21.44 -8.28 -6.22
CA ARG A 118 22.69 -8.82 -5.67
C ARG A 118 22.40 -9.97 -4.71
N LEU A 119 21.48 -9.79 -3.77
CA LEU A 119 21.09 -10.80 -2.78
C LEU A 119 20.53 -12.06 -3.44
N LYS A 120 19.67 -11.92 -4.45
CA LYS A 120 19.16 -13.07 -5.23
C LYS A 120 20.25 -13.87 -5.93
N LYS A 121 21.37 -13.24 -6.29
CA LYS A 121 22.46 -13.87 -7.04
C LYS A 121 23.57 -14.42 -6.15
N GLU A 122 23.92 -13.69 -5.10
CA GLU A 122 25.15 -13.91 -4.33
C GLU A 122 24.91 -14.51 -2.95
N THR A 123 23.68 -14.46 -2.42
CA THR A 123 23.37 -14.91 -1.05
C THR A 123 22.17 -15.85 -1.01
N ASP A 124 21.91 -16.42 0.16
CA ASP A 124 20.75 -17.27 0.46
C ASP A 124 19.57 -16.47 1.02
N TYR A 125 19.60 -15.13 0.96
CA TYR A 125 18.61 -14.27 1.63
C TYR A 125 17.17 -14.52 1.16
N PHE A 126 16.98 -14.78 -0.14
CA PHE A 126 15.69 -15.16 -0.74
C PHE A 126 15.54 -16.69 -0.92
N SER A 127 16.30 -17.50 -0.19
CA SER A 127 16.06 -18.95 -0.12
C SER A 127 14.82 -19.26 0.70
N ASP A 128 14.18 -20.40 0.43
CA ASP A 128 12.98 -20.85 1.15
C ASP A 128 13.21 -20.91 2.67
N LYS A 129 14.40 -21.34 3.11
CA LYS A 129 14.80 -21.33 4.52
C LYS A 129 14.75 -19.92 5.12
N LYS A 130 15.40 -18.95 4.47
CA LYS A 130 15.46 -17.56 4.94
C LYS A 130 14.14 -16.82 4.81
N MET A 131 13.32 -17.12 3.80
CA MET A 131 11.99 -16.55 3.69
C MET A 131 11.04 -17.09 4.77
N ARG A 132 11.13 -18.39 5.10
CA ARG A 132 10.36 -18.97 6.20
C ARG A 132 10.76 -18.38 7.56
N GLU A 133 12.04 -18.13 7.81
CA GLU A 133 12.50 -17.50 9.06
C GLU A 133 11.88 -16.09 9.26
N ARG A 134 11.67 -15.36 8.15
CA ARG A 134 11.11 -14.01 8.11
C ARG A 134 9.59 -13.98 8.16
N GLU A 135 8.94 -14.86 7.40
CA GLU A 135 7.49 -14.89 7.24
C GLU A 135 6.96 -16.34 7.36
N PRO A 136 7.00 -16.93 8.57
CA PRO A 136 6.80 -18.37 8.74
C PRO A 136 5.35 -18.83 8.53
N LEU A 137 4.37 -17.95 8.72
CA LEU A 137 2.96 -18.28 8.55
C LEU A 137 2.56 -18.29 7.08
N LEU A 138 2.82 -17.19 6.36
CA LEU A 138 2.50 -17.12 4.94
C LEU A 138 3.29 -18.15 4.14
N PHE A 139 4.57 -18.37 4.49
CA PHE A 139 5.37 -19.42 3.87
C PHE A 139 4.69 -20.79 3.97
N GLU A 140 4.18 -21.16 5.15
CA GLU A 140 3.48 -22.44 5.36
C GLU A 140 2.23 -22.57 4.47
N LYS A 141 1.45 -21.49 4.37
CA LYS A 141 0.19 -21.44 3.60
C LYS A 141 0.39 -21.44 2.09
N MET A 142 1.45 -20.81 1.61
CA MET A 142 1.70 -20.60 0.17
C MET A 142 2.66 -21.62 -0.44
N ILE A 143 3.63 -22.12 0.33
CA ILE A 143 4.71 -22.99 -0.16
C ILE A 143 4.84 -24.24 0.71
N GLY A 144 5.00 -24.07 2.03
CA GLY A 144 5.43 -25.10 2.98
C GLY A 144 4.58 -26.38 2.95
N ARG A 145 3.25 -26.25 2.90
CA ARG A 145 2.32 -27.39 2.84
C ARG A 145 2.44 -28.24 1.57
N PHE A 146 3.03 -27.69 0.50
CA PHE A 146 3.16 -28.33 -0.81
C PHE A 146 4.56 -28.87 -1.09
N LEU A 147 5.51 -28.59 -0.19
CA LEU A 147 6.86 -29.15 -0.28
C LEU A 147 6.85 -30.64 0.07
N SER A 148 7.69 -31.41 -0.60
CA SER A 148 7.90 -32.82 -0.27
C SER A 148 8.40 -33.00 1.17
N GLU A 149 8.18 -34.17 1.77
CA GLU A 149 8.68 -34.44 3.13
C GLU A 149 10.21 -34.25 3.24
N GLU A 150 10.95 -34.59 2.18
CA GLU A 150 12.40 -34.41 2.10
C GLU A 150 12.79 -32.92 2.19
N GLU A 151 12.13 -32.05 1.41
CA GLU A 151 12.35 -30.61 1.44
C GLU A 151 11.96 -29.98 2.77
N GLN A 152 10.85 -30.44 3.37
CA GLN A 152 10.42 -29.98 4.69
C GLN A 152 11.44 -30.32 5.79
N ILE A 153 12.17 -31.42 5.69
CA ILE A 153 13.23 -31.79 6.65
C ILE A 153 14.37 -30.76 6.61
N TYR A 154 14.81 -30.33 5.42
CA TYR A 154 15.87 -29.32 5.27
C TYR A 154 15.48 -27.94 5.80
N LEU A 155 14.18 -27.70 5.95
CA LEU A 155 13.67 -26.48 6.53
C LEU A 155 13.77 -26.48 8.06
N ARG A 156 13.73 -27.64 8.75
CA ARG A 156 13.75 -27.66 10.23
C ARG A 156 15.01 -26.97 10.80
N PRO A 157 14.90 -26.26 11.96
CA PRO A 157 16.07 -25.67 12.61
C PRO A 157 17.16 -26.73 12.80
N THR A 158 18.35 -26.45 12.32
CA THR A 158 19.46 -27.40 12.29
C THR A 158 20.07 -27.51 13.68
N ILE A 159 20.34 -28.73 14.13
CA ILE A 159 21.05 -28.96 15.39
C ILE A 159 22.52 -28.56 15.17
N GLU A 160 22.97 -27.43 15.74
CA GLU A 160 24.35 -26.94 15.56
C GLU A 160 25.41 -27.91 16.11
N ASN A 161 25.04 -28.69 17.13
CA ASN A 161 25.87 -29.74 17.72
C ASN A 161 25.01 -30.87 18.28
N GLU A 162 25.47 -32.12 18.19
CA GLU A 162 24.75 -33.31 18.73
C GLU A 162 24.63 -33.31 20.27
N SER A 163 25.06 -32.24 20.93
CA SER A 163 24.95 -32.11 22.38
C SER A 163 23.52 -31.75 22.79
N LEU A 164 23.19 -31.98 24.06
CA LEU A 164 21.94 -31.51 24.66
C LEU A 164 21.72 -30.00 24.44
N SER A 165 22.79 -29.21 24.36
CA SER A 165 22.72 -27.79 24.05
C SER A 165 22.13 -27.52 22.65
N GLY A 166 22.50 -28.31 21.65
CA GLY A 166 21.99 -28.13 20.28
C GLY A 166 20.52 -28.52 20.16
N VAL A 167 20.08 -29.52 20.92
CA VAL A 167 18.65 -29.87 21.04
C VAL A 167 17.86 -28.74 21.72
N PHE A 168 18.42 -28.12 22.77
CA PHE A 168 17.78 -26.95 23.40
C PHE A 168 17.70 -25.75 22.46
N MET A 169 18.76 -25.43 21.71
CA MET A 169 18.74 -24.36 20.70
C MET A 169 17.67 -24.64 19.63
N GLN A 170 17.57 -25.88 19.12
CA GLN A 170 16.54 -26.25 18.16
C GLN A 170 15.11 -26.03 18.72
N PHE A 171 14.90 -26.32 20.00
CA PHE A 171 13.61 -26.09 20.65
C PHE A 171 13.31 -24.59 20.83
N GLU A 172 14.31 -23.79 21.18
CA GLU A 172 14.20 -22.32 21.26
C GLU A 172 13.85 -21.73 19.88
N ASP A 173 14.58 -22.12 18.82
CA ASP A 173 14.29 -21.70 17.44
C ASP A 173 12.88 -22.09 17.00
N SER A 174 12.45 -23.31 17.35
CA SER A 174 11.10 -23.80 17.05
C SER A 174 10.03 -22.98 17.78
N GLN A 175 10.28 -22.59 19.03
CA GLN A 175 9.39 -21.69 19.77
C GLN A 175 9.37 -20.28 19.17
N ILE A 176 10.51 -19.73 18.76
CA ILE A 176 10.60 -18.42 18.11
C ILE A 176 9.76 -18.42 16.83
N ILE A 177 9.90 -19.45 15.99
CA ILE A 177 9.11 -19.61 14.76
C ILE A 177 7.61 -19.74 15.09
N SER A 178 7.26 -20.54 16.10
CA SER A 178 5.86 -20.73 16.52
C SER A 178 5.23 -19.42 17.01
N ASN A 179 5.93 -18.67 17.87
CA ASN A 179 5.47 -17.39 18.39
C ASN A 179 5.30 -16.36 17.26
N ARG A 180 6.24 -16.31 16.30
CA ARG A 180 6.11 -15.48 15.09
C ARG A 180 4.91 -15.88 14.25
N ARG A 181 4.67 -17.18 14.02
CA ARG A 181 3.48 -17.67 13.31
C ARG A 181 2.18 -17.19 13.96
N ALA A 182 2.08 -17.29 15.29
CA ALA A 182 0.91 -16.84 16.03
C ALA A 182 0.70 -15.31 15.93
N ALA A 183 1.78 -14.52 16.02
CA ALA A 183 1.72 -13.07 15.84
C ALA A 183 1.28 -12.69 14.43
N HIS A 184 1.86 -13.32 13.40
CA HIS A 184 1.53 -13.08 12.01
C HIS A 184 0.08 -13.47 11.71
N LEU A 185 -0.48 -14.47 12.39
CA LEU A 185 -1.87 -14.89 12.18
C LEU A 185 -2.83 -13.80 12.62
N ASN A 186 -2.56 -13.16 13.75
CA ASN A 186 -3.35 -12.01 14.21
C ASN A 186 -3.20 -10.83 13.25
N GLU A 187 -1.97 -10.53 12.81
CA GLU A 187 -1.71 -9.45 11.85
C GLU A 187 -2.43 -9.66 10.52
N TRP A 188 -2.36 -10.87 9.95
CA TRP A 188 -3.06 -11.24 8.73
C TRP A 188 -4.58 -11.19 8.91
N ASN A 189 -5.11 -11.67 10.03
CA ASN A 189 -6.54 -11.59 10.33
C ASN A 189 -7.02 -10.14 10.41
N ASP A 190 -6.26 -9.26 11.06
CA ASP A 190 -6.58 -7.84 11.16
C ASP A 190 -6.49 -7.15 9.80
N PHE A 191 -5.42 -7.41 9.05
CA PHE A 191 -5.22 -6.90 7.69
C PHE A 191 -6.37 -7.30 6.76
N LEU A 192 -6.73 -8.59 6.73
CA LEU A 192 -7.76 -9.12 5.84
C LEU A 192 -9.17 -8.61 6.18
N LYS A 193 -9.45 -8.33 7.46
CA LYS A 193 -10.74 -7.81 7.95
C LYS A 193 -10.90 -6.30 7.77
N TYR A 194 -9.88 -5.52 8.14
CA TYR A 194 -10.00 -4.06 8.29
C TYR A 194 -9.30 -3.26 7.20
N ASP A 195 -8.20 -3.76 6.62
CA ASP A 195 -7.32 -2.97 5.76
C ASP A 195 -7.53 -3.21 4.26
N ARG A 196 -8.73 -2.83 3.79
CA ARG A 196 -9.03 -2.91 2.34
C ARG A 196 -8.19 -1.94 1.51
N ARG A 197 -7.67 -0.85 2.10
CA ARG A 197 -6.92 0.18 1.36
C ARG A 197 -5.55 -0.30 0.93
N ASN A 198 -4.89 -1.09 1.77
CA ASN A 198 -3.57 -1.63 1.46
C ASN A 198 -3.62 -2.94 0.66
N ALA A 199 -4.80 -3.53 0.44
CA ALA A 199 -4.95 -4.77 -0.33
C ALA A 199 -4.29 -4.71 -1.73
N SER A 200 -4.35 -3.55 -2.40
CA SER A 200 -3.69 -3.35 -3.71
C SER A 200 -2.17 -3.45 -3.67
N LYS A 201 -1.53 -3.23 -2.50
CA LYS A 201 -0.06 -3.35 -2.33
C LYS A 201 0.44 -4.79 -2.35
N PHE A 202 -0.46 -5.75 -2.18
CA PHE A 202 -0.16 -7.18 -2.10
C PHE A 202 -0.63 -7.92 -3.36
N GLY A 203 -1.26 -7.23 -4.32
CA GLY A 203 -1.69 -7.83 -5.58
C GLY A 203 -2.56 -9.07 -5.38
N ASP A 204 -2.23 -10.13 -6.11
CA ASP A 204 -2.98 -11.39 -6.11
C ASP A 204 -2.74 -12.22 -4.84
N LEU A 205 -1.65 -11.97 -4.10
CA LEU A 205 -1.36 -12.63 -2.83
C LEU A 205 -2.51 -12.53 -1.84
N VAL A 206 -3.24 -11.39 -1.80
CA VAL A 206 -4.36 -11.21 -0.86
C VAL A 206 -5.46 -12.23 -1.10
N GLN A 207 -5.72 -12.55 -2.37
CA GLN A 207 -6.77 -13.51 -2.74
C GLN A 207 -6.37 -14.92 -2.31
N HIS A 208 -5.14 -15.32 -2.63
CA HIS A 208 -4.60 -16.63 -2.23
C HIS A 208 -4.49 -16.76 -0.70
N ALA A 209 -4.00 -15.73 -0.01
CA ALA A 209 -3.92 -15.68 1.44
C ALA A 209 -5.30 -15.80 2.08
N ARG A 210 -6.31 -15.05 1.62
CA ARG A 210 -7.69 -15.14 2.14
C ARG A 210 -8.24 -16.55 2.08
N SER A 211 -8.12 -17.20 0.91
CA SER A 211 -8.58 -18.58 0.74
C SER A 211 -7.93 -19.51 1.77
N ARG A 212 -6.60 -19.39 1.93
CA ARG A 212 -5.79 -20.29 2.78
C ARG A 212 -5.88 -20.02 4.29
N PHE A 213 -6.26 -18.80 4.68
CA PHE A 213 -6.49 -18.44 6.08
C PHE A 213 -7.93 -18.77 6.53
N CYS A 214 -8.91 -18.75 5.63
CA CYS A 214 -10.30 -19.12 5.96
C CYS A 214 -10.49 -20.62 6.22
N GLU A 215 -9.71 -21.50 5.59
CA GLU A 215 -9.72 -22.97 5.81
C GLU A 215 -9.64 -23.36 7.30
N ASP A 216 -8.92 -22.59 8.12
CA ASP A 216 -8.73 -22.91 9.55
C ASP A 216 -9.92 -22.48 10.43
N ILE A 217 -10.78 -21.56 9.96
CA ILE A 217 -11.94 -21.09 10.74
C ILE A 217 -13.10 -22.09 10.65
N GLU A 218 -13.25 -22.80 9.53
CA GLU A 218 -14.33 -23.75 9.32
C GLU A 218 -14.08 -25.11 9.99
N SER A 219 -12.82 -25.48 10.25
CA SER A 219 -12.49 -26.74 10.93
C SER A 219 -12.61 -26.71 12.47
N GLY A 220 -12.80 -25.53 13.08
CA GLY A 220 -12.80 -25.35 14.54
C GLY A 220 -14.13 -24.97 15.19
N SER A 221 -15.22 -24.76 14.43
CA SER A 221 -16.46 -24.18 14.97
C SER A 221 -17.50 -25.17 15.51
N ASN A 222 -17.16 -26.46 15.61
CA ASN A 222 -18.10 -27.49 16.05
C ASN A 222 -18.10 -27.80 17.56
N ASP A 223 -17.28 -27.12 18.37
CA ASP A 223 -17.26 -27.35 19.82
C ASP A 223 -17.42 -26.04 20.62
N GLU A 224 -18.52 -26.00 21.38
CA GLU A 224 -18.61 -25.45 22.73
C GLU A 224 -18.35 -23.94 22.93
N MET A 225 -19.42 -23.14 22.99
CA MET A 225 -19.89 -22.59 24.27
C MET A 225 -21.17 -21.78 24.11
N LYS A 226 -22.23 -22.28 24.74
CA LYS A 226 -23.30 -21.43 25.25
C LYS A 226 -22.72 -20.55 26.36
N SER A 227 -22.77 -19.24 26.17
CA SER A 227 -22.84 -18.29 27.28
C SER A 227 -23.99 -17.34 27.01
N GLU A 228 -25.07 -17.61 27.74
CA GLU A 228 -26.16 -16.68 28.02
C GLU A 228 -25.54 -15.45 28.69
N ASP A 229 -25.72 -14.26 28.13
CA ASP A 229 -25.75 -13.07 28.98
C ASP A 229 -26.74 -12.03 28.46
N ASP A 230 -27.52 -11.61 29.43
CA ASP A 230 -28.78 -10.88 29.37
C ASP A 230 -28.45 -9.38 29.31
N CYS A 231 -28.92 -8.66 28.29
CA CYS A 231 -28.85 -7.21 28.27
C CYS A 231 -30.16 -6.67 27.66
N GLU A 232 -30.87 -5.93 28.51
CA GLU A 232 -32.27 -5.57 28.43
C GLU A 232 -32.71 -4.79 27.19
N GLU A 233 -33.98 -5.01 26.86
CA GLU A 233 -34.79 -4.32 25.86
C GLU A 233 -34.80 -2.80 26.03
N VAL A 234 -34.48 -2.07 24.96
CA VAL A 234 -35.14 -0.78 24.68
C VAL A 234 -35.78 -0.85 23.30
N VAL A 235 -37.09 -0.96 23.35
CA VAL A 235 -38.06 -1.01 22.25
C VAL A 235 -38.14 0.35 21.55
N ASN A 236 -38.02 0.34 20.21
CA ASN A 236 -38.92 1.01 19.23
C ASN A 236 -38.18 1.41 17.94
N GLY A 237 -38.66 0.91 16.79
CA GLY A 237 -38.37 1.51 15.49
C GLY A 237 -38.30 0.51 14.34
N ASP A 238 -39.46 0.20 13.77
CA ASP A 238 -39.69 -0.53 12.53
C ASP A 238 -38.58 -0.42 11.46
N LEU A 239 -38.16 -1.55 10.87
CA LEU A 239 -37.98 -1.73 9.41
C LEU A 239 -37.76 -3.23 9.09
N LYS A 240 -38.55 -3.71 8.13
CA LYS A 240 -38.78 -5.11 7.68
C LYS A 240 -37.51 -5.93 7.35
N PRO A 241 -37.50 -7.27 7.58
CA PRO A 241 -36.45 -8.15 7.09
C PRO A 241 -36.74 -8.59 5.64
N THR A 242 -35.95 -8.12 4.68
CA THR A 242 -35.94 -8.65 3.31
C THR A 242 -34.98 -9.83 3.18
N SER A 243 -35.59 -11.01 3.10
CA SER A 243 -35.17 -12.25 2.44
C SER A 243 -33.99 -12.15 1.45
N SER A 244 -32.77 -12.48 1.88
CA SER A 244 -31.70 -13.03 1.02
C SER A 244 -30.88 -14.15 1.68
N ARG A 245 -31.25 -14.59 2.88
CA ARG A 245 -30.45 -15.49 3.73
C ARG A 245 -30.64 -17.00 3.43
N LYS A 246 -30.75 -17.37 2.16
CA LYS A 246 -30.97 -18.78 1.73
C LYS A 246 -30.23 -19.21 0.45
N MET A 247 -29.30 -18.40 -0.06
CA MET A 247 -28.53 -18.75 -1.27
C MET A 247 -27.01 -18.86 -1.04
N GLU A 248 -26.53 -18.57 0.16
CA GLU A 248 -25.09 -18.59 0.48
C GLU A 248 -24.65 -19.89 1.20
N GLU A 249 -25.59 -20.73 1.64
CA GLU A 249 -25.34 -21.97 2.40
C GLU A 249 -25.20 -23.25 1.53
N GLU A 250 -25.40 -23.17 0.21
CA GLU A 250 -25.27 -24.33 -0.71
C GLU A 250 -24.06 -24.24 -1.67
N MET A 251 -23.14 -23.29 -1.46
CA MET A 251 -21.84 -23.25 -2.16
C MET A 251 -20.69 -23.80 -1.28
N ILE A 252 -21.02 -24.69 -0.35
CA ILE A 252 -20.11 -25.47 0.50
C ILE A 252 -20.06 -26.90 -0.07
N LEU A 253 -19.53 -27.01 -1.28
CA LEU A 253 -19.31 -28.26 -2.01
C LEU A 253 -17.93 -28.16 -2.66
N GLU A 254 -16.93 -28.74 -1.99
CA GLU A 254 -15.74 -29.34 -2.61
C GLU A 254 -15.19 -28.59 -3.84
N SER A 255 -14.73 -27.35 -3.68
CA SER A 255 -13.86 -26.75 -4.70
C SER A 255 -12.47 -27.36 -4.56
N SER A 256 -12.25 -28.43 -5.32
CA SER A 256 -10.97 -28.94 -5.81
C SER A 256 -9.82 -27.92 -5.65
N ASP A 257 -9.00 -28.16 -4.63
CA ASP A 257 -7.78 -27.43 -4.32
C ASP A 257 -6.62 -27.73 -5.30
N GLU A 258 -6.89 -28.38 -6.43
CA GLU A 258 -5.88 -28.94 -7.34
C GLU A 258 -5.46 -28.01 -8.50
N ASP A 259 -6.12 -26.85 -8.70
CA ASP A 259 -5.91 -26.02 -9.90
C ASP A 259 -5.31 -24.63 -9.69
N TYR A 260 -4.92 -24.26 -8.46
CA TYR A 260 -3.97 -23.15 -8.33
C TYR A 260 -2.59 -23.67 -8.70
N ASP A 261 -2.04 -23.13 -9.80
CA ASP A 261 -0.67 -23.37 -10.24
C ASP A 261 0.25 -23.13 -9.04
N LEU A 262 0.86 -24.19 -8.50
CA LEU A 262 1.71 -24.12 -7.31
C LEU A 262 2.84 -23.09 -7.53
N GLU A 263 3.27 -23.00 -8.78
CA GLU A 263 4.15 -21.99 -9.34
C GLU A 263 3.65 -20.57 -9.10
N GLN A 264 2.34 -20.30 -9.25
CA GLN A 264 1.72 -19.00 -8.98
C GLN A 264 1.74 -18.68 -7.48
N LEU A 265 1.34 -19.62 -6.62
CA LEU A 265 1.38 -19.42 -5.16
C LEU A 265 2.81 -19.09 -4.69
N ARG A 266 3.79 -19.81 -5.23
CA ARG A 266 5.21 -19.55 -4.97
C ARG A 266 5.65 -18.20 -5.53
N ALA A 267 5.23 -17.84 -6.74
CA ALA A 267 5.57 -16.55 -7.34
C ALA A 267 5.01 -15.38 -6.53
N ASP A 268 3.77 -15.46 -6.08
CA ASP A 268 3.12 -14.41 -5.28
C ASP A 268 3.78 -14.24 -3.91
N PHE A 269 4.17 -15.36 -3.28
CA PHE A 269 4.92 -15.32 -2.05
C PHE A 269 6.30 -14.65 -2.25
N ILE A 270 7.03 -15.02 -3.30
CA ILE A 270 8.35 -14.45 -3.59
C ILE A 270 8.23 -12.97 -3.92
N ASP A 271 7.27 -12.56 -4.77
CA ASP A 271 7.02 -11.14 -5.07
C ASP A 271 6.71 -10.36 -3.78
N HIS A 272 5.87 -10.90 -2.90
CA HIS A 272 5.60 -10.25 -1.62
C HIS A 272 6.86 -10.04 -0.78
N MET A 273 7.72 -11.05 -0.67
CA MET A 273 9.00 -10.94 0.06
C MET A 273 9.94 -9.92 -0.61
N GLU A 274 9.94 -9.84 -1.94
CA GLU A 274 10.69 -8.84 -2.70
C GLU A 274 10.16 -7.42 -2.47
N GLN A 275 8.84 -7.21 -2.55
CA GLN A 275 8.22 -5.91 -2.28
C GLN A 275 8.42 -5.48 -0.82
N ARG A 276 8.34 -6.41 0.13
CA ARG A 276 8.63 -6.17 1.55
C ARG A 276 10.06 -5.67 1.73
N PHE A 277 11.03 -6.29 1.05
CA PHE A 277 12.41 -5.82 1.05
C PHE A 277 12.55 -4.41 0.45
N LEU A 278 11.89 -4.12 -0.67
CA LEU A 278 11.94 -2.80 -1.32
C LEU A 278 11.30 -1.70 -0.46
N ARG A 279 10.22 -2.01 0.26
CA ARG A 279 9.58 -1.08 1.21
C ARG A 279 10.45 -0.77 2.43
N GLY A 280 11.35 -1.67 2.78
CA GLY A 280 12.26 -1.52 3.92
C GLY A 280 11.69 -2.12 5.20
N ASP A 281 10.78 -3.09 5.08
CA ASP A 281 10.05 -3.64 6.21
C ASP A 281 10.82 -4.79 6.89
N ASP A 282 11.94 -5.26 6.32
CA ASP A 282 12.78 -6.36 6.86
C ASP A 282 13.88 -5.89 7.81
N ILE A 283 13.61 -4.84 8.60
CA ILE A 283 14.59 -4.25 9.53
C ILE A 283 15.13 -5.23 10.58
N GLU A 284 14.36 -6.28 10.92
CA GLU A 284 14.78 -7.33 11.84
C GLU A 284 15.87 -8.25 11.25
N PHE A 285 15.97 -8.31 9.92
CA PHE A 285 16.80 -9.30 9.21
C PHE A 285 17.83 -8.68 8.27
N TYR A 286 17.73 -7.37 7.99
CA TYR A 286 18.62 -6.68 7.08
C TYR A 286 18.84 -5.23 7.52
N ASP A 287 20.11 -4.80 7.53
CA ASP A 287 20.48 -3.41 7.84
C ASP A 287 20.48 -2.55 6.56
N TYR A 288 19.37 -1.85 6.33
CA TYR A 288 19.20 -0.95 5.18
C TYR A 288 20.14 0.25 5.19
N SER A 289 20.76 0.61 6.33
CA SER A 289 21.72 1.72 6.39
C SER A 289 22.95 1.47 5.52
N LEU A 290 23.26 0.20 5.24
CA LEU A 290 24.35 -0.25 4.39
C LEU A 290 24.14 0.08 2.91
N ILE A 291 22.89 0.31 2.46
CA ILE A 291 22.56 0.47 1.04
C ILE A 291 21.85 1.79 0.71
N ASP A 292 21.02 2.31 1.62
CA ASP A 292 20.16 3.47 1.35
C ASP A 292 20.97 4.76 1.07
N ASN A 293 22.24 4.81 1.47
CA ASN A 293 23.13 5.95 1.23
C ASN A 293 24.32 5.62 0.32
N VAL A 294 24.39 4.41 -0.23
CA VAL A 294 25.53 3.94 -1.02
C VAL A 294 25.22 4.02 -2.51
N MET A 295 26.18 4.51 -3.28
CA MET A 295 26.14 4.56 -4.74
C MET A 295 26.85 3.32 -5.29
N THR A 296 26.08 2.33 -5.75
CA THR A 296 26.63 1.13 -6.40
C THR A 296 26.66 1.32 -7.90
N ARG A 297 27.52 0.56 -8.61
CA ARG A 297 27.60 0.61 -10.08
C ARG A 297 26.28 0.20 -10.75
N GLU A 298 25.56 -0.74 -10.14
CA GLU A 298 24.22 -1.17 -10.54
C GLU A 298 23.23 -0.02 -10.42
N TYR A 299 23.24 0.69 -9.29
CA TYR A 299 22.40 1.87 -9.08
C TYR A 299 22.74 3.00 -10.07
N GLU A 300 24.02 3.28 -10.33
CA GLU A 300 24.43 4.29 -11.31
C GLU A 300 23.84 4.01 -12.69
N ARG A 301 23.90 2.75 -13.15
CA ARG A 301 23.28 2.36 -14.43
C ARG A 301 21.76 2.54 -14.45
N MET A 302 21.08 2.33 -13.34
CA MET A 302 19.63 2.56 -13.24
C MET A 302 19.33 4.06 -13.23
N TYR A 303 20.12 4.82 -12.48
CA TYR A 303 20.00 6.27 -12.39
C TYR A 303 20.20 6.96 -13.74
N ASP A 304 21.17 6.51 -14.54
CA ASP A 304 21.40 7.04 -15.89
C ASP A 304 20.19 6.79 -16.81
N ARG A 305 19.60 5.59 -16.75
CA ARG A 305 18.38 5.27 -17.51
C ARG A 305 17.19 6.12 -17.05
N ASP A 306 16.98 6.26 -15.75
CA ASP A 306 15.91 7.10 -15.21
C ASP A 306 16.08 8.56 -15.65
N LEU A 307 17.32 9.04 -15.78
CA LEU A 307 17.62 10.37 -16.28
C LEU A 307 17.36 10.51 -17.78
N GLU A 308 17.70 9.48 -18.56
CA GLU A 308 17.37 9.38 -19.99
C GLU A 308 15.85 9.36 -20.20
N ASP A 309 15.12 8.50 -19.49
CA ASP A 309 13.66 8.40 -19.56
C ASP A 309 12.99 9.72 -19.16
N ALA A 310 13.45 10.34 -18.07
CA ALA A 310 12.97 11.67 -17.67
C ALA A 310 13.31 12.76 -18.69
N TYR A 311 14.39 12.62 -19.46
CA TYR A 311 14.69 13.54 -20.55
C TYR A 311 13.68 13.39 -21.70
N PHE A 312 13.34 12.16 -22.08
CA PHE A 312 12.36 11.88 -23.14
C PHE A 312 10.90 12.15 -22.75
N GLU A 313 10.53 12.04 -21.48
CA GLU A 313 9.18 12.39 -21.01
C GLU A 313 8.86 13.89 -21.10
N ASN A 314 9.90 14.74 -21.20
CA ASN A 314 9.75 16.19 -21.27
C ASN A 314 9.80 16.77 -22.71
N ASP A 315 10.00 15.93 -23.74
CA ASP A 315 10.00 16.29 -25.18
C ASP A 315 8.63 16.03 -25.84
#